data_AF-A0A3Q9AL04-F1
#
_entry.id   AF-A0A3Q9AL04-F1
#
_cell.length_a   1.000
_cell.length_b   1.000
_cell.length_c   1.000
_cell.angle_alpha   90.00
_cell.angle_beta   90.00
_cell.angle_gamma   90.00
#
_symmetry.space_group_name_H-M   'P 1'
#
loop_
_entity.id
_entity.type
_entity.pdbx_description
1 polymer ?
#
loop_
_entity_poly.entity_id
_entity_poly.type
_entity_poly.pdbx_seq_one_letter_code
_entity_poly.pdbx_strand_id
1 'polypeptide(L)'
;MPNPHVPAAGEAMPAAKLITGRFSRRAMLVGAVAAVPAIAGAVSAPAEMHGRLPAEHPDAKLFRLDLEMAEAQARKEEALKVESETYSKCRELHPPEMGEWQDLEMPADVLTYVTAQPFANPKNDPEEVRAYWQARKESRKAHQALQEARLEQVEAINRQGGLTAAELAYEARFEEAWEIGKRIFDTPANTLDGMMIKLRTADRLELPIGAEDNEALASIAADIKRLVGGAS
;
A
#
# COMPACT_ATOMS: atom_id res chain seq x y z
N MET A 1 -27.77 42.74 -3.32
CA MET A 1 -27.88 41.30 -3.65
C MET A 1 -26.47 40.72 -3.65
N PRO A 2 -26.07 39.88 -2.69
CA PRO A 2 -24.75 39.28 -2.69
C PRO A 2 -24.72 38.06 -3.61
N ASN A 3 -23.66 37.96 -4.40
CA ASN A 3 -23.37 36.92 -5.38
C ASN A 3 -23.01 35.60 -4.66
N PRO A 4 -23.56 34.42 -5.01
CA PRO A 4 -23.11 33.16 -4.42
C PRO A 4 -21.72 32.81 -4.95
N HIS A 5 -20.78 32.69 -4.02
CA HIS A 5 -19.43 32.19 -4.28
C HIS A 5 -19.54 30.75 -4.84
N VAL A 6 -19.10 30.54 -6.06
CA VAL A 6 -18.91 29.19 -6.62
C VAL A 6 -17.56 28.68 -6.11
N PRO A 7 -17.48 27.56 -5.37
CA PRO A 7 -16.19 26.96 -5.02
C PRO A 7 -15.55 26.34 -6.26
N ALA A 8 -14.26 26.55 -6.43
CA ALA A 8 -13.46 25.88 -7.45
C ALA A 8 -13.42 24.36 -7.18
N ALA A 9 -13.31 23.56 -8.25
CA ALA A 9 -13.40 22.10 -8.26
C ALA A 9 -12.26 21.33 -7.53
N GLY A 10 -11.68 21.89 -6.47
CA GLY A 10 -10.57 21.30 -5.71
C GLY A 10 -10.64 21.46 -4.19
N GLU A 11 -11.63 22.14 -3.62
CA GLU A 11 -11.67 22.47 -2.17
C GLU A 11 -12.57 21.56 -1.31
N ALA A 12 -13.16 20.51 -1.88
CA ALA A 12 -14.04 19.57 -1.16
C ALA A 12 -13.44 18.17 -0.99
N MET A 13 -12.14 18.07 -0.72
CA MET A 13 -11.57 16.83 -0.18
C MET A 13 -11.31 17.01 1.31
N PRO A 14 -12.26 16.64 2.20
CA PRO A 14 -11.88 16.35 3.57
C PRO A 14 -10.83 15.24 3.50
N ALA A 15 -9.74 15.45 4.22
CA ALA A 15 -8.64 14.52 4.36
C ALA A 15 -9.20 13.11 4.59
N ALA A 16 -9.29 12.34 3.51
CA ALA A 16 -9.33 10.91 3.60
C ALA A 16 -8.05 10.59 4.35
N LYS A 17 -8.19 10.24 5.63
CA LYS A 17 -7.26 9.36 6.30
C LYS A 17 -7.15 8.17 5.37
N LEU A 18 -6.19 8.26 4.43
CA LEU A 18 -5.57 7.14 3.78
C LEU A 18 -5.34 6.19 4.92
N ILE A 19 -6.12 5.12 4.95
CA ILE A 19 -5.83 3.96 5.77
C ILE A 19 -4.51 3.46 5.18
N THR A 20 -3.43 4.05 5.67
CA THR A 20 -2.03 3.66 5.54
C THR A 20 -1.80 2.38 6.35
N GLY A 21 -2.76 1.46 6.27
CA GLY A 21 -2.70 0.09 6.77
C GLY A 21 -2.19 -0.89 5.71
N ARG A 22 -1.58 -0.40 4.62
CA ARG A 22 -1.00 -1.23 3.52
C ARG A 22 0.23 -2.07 3.95
N PHE A 23 0.56 -2.14 5.23
CA PHE A 23 1.70 -2.90 5.76
C PHE A 23 1.33 -4.05 6.72
N SER A 24 0.05 -4.38 6.95
CA SER A 24 -0.32 -5.36 7.99
C SER A 24 -1.28 -6.48 7.53
N ARG A 25 -0.96 -7.18 6.43
CA ARG A 25 -1.43 -8.56 6.19
C ARG A 25 -0.33 -9.54 5.77
N ARG A 26 0.93 -9.09 5.66
CA ARG A 26 2.11 -9.94 5.37
C ARG A 26 2.45 -10.97 6.47
N ALA A 27 1.76 -10.95 7.61
CA ALA A 27 2.04 -11.87 8.71
C ALA A 27 1.09 -13.09 8.79
N MET A 28 0.02 -13.20 7.99
CA MET A 28 -1.00 -14.24 8.22
C MET A 28 -1.17 -15.33 7.16
N LEU A 29 -0.46 -15.29 6.04
CA LEU A 29 -0.53 -16.33 5.00
C LEU A 29 0.85 -16.74 4.49
N VAL A 30 1.71 -17.18 5.43
CA VAL A 30 2.77 -18.15 5.10
C VAL A 30 2.07 -19.50 4.95
N GLY A 31 1.72 -19.87 3.72
CA GLY A 31 1.12 -21.17 3.47
C GLY A 31 0.40 -21.29 2.14
N ALA A 32 1.13 -21.78 1.14
CA ALA A 32 0.63 -22.43 -0.07
C ALA A 32 -0.08 -21.57 -1.12
N VAL A 33 0.63 -21.23 -2.20
CA VAL A 33 0.06 -21.33 -3.55
C VAL A 33 1.04 -22.04 -4.47
N ALA A 34 0.48 -22.99 -5.21
CA ALA A 34 1.10 -24.03 -5.99
C ALA A 34 1.88 -23.53 -7.21
N ALA A 35 2.93 -24.28 -7.57
CA ALA A 35 3.69 -24.13 -8.80
C ALA A 35 2.78 -24.28 -10.04
N VAL A 36 2.86 -23.31 -10.96
CA VAL A 36 2.24 -23.39 -12.30
C VAL A 36 3.28 -23.96 -13.27
N PRO A 37 2.92 -24.93 -14.14
CA PRO A 37 3.88 -25.61 -15.00
C PRO A 37 4.27 -24.74 -16.20
N ALA A 38 5.56 -24.63 -16.46
CA ALA A 38 6.09 -24.04 -17.68
C ALA A 38 5.93 -25.02 -18.85
N ILE A 39 5.20 -24.59 -19.88
CA ILE A 39 5.00 -25.35 -21.12
C ILE A 39 6.27 -25.20 -21.98
N ALA A 40 6.95 -26.33 -22.22
CA ALA A 40 8.08 -26.43 -23.13
C ALA A 40 7.61 -26.45 -24.59
N GLY A 41 7.92 -25.40 -25.35
CA GLY A 41 7.79 -25.36 -26.80
C GLY A 41 9.13 -25.66 -27.46
N ALA A 42 9.27 -26.85 -28.04
CA ALA A 42 10.42 -27.22 -28.87
C ALA A 42 10.18 -26.75 -30.31
N VAL A 43 11.11 -25.97 -30.88
CA VAL A 43 11.18 -25.74 -32.33
C VAL A 43 12.64 -25.68 -32.79
N SER A 44 13.01 -26.72 -33.55
CA SER A 44 13.90 -26.80 -34.70
C SER A 44 15.21 -25.98 -34.77
N ALA A 45 16.33 -26.69 -34.76
CA ALA A 45 17.62 -26.24 -35.29
C ALA A 45 17.56 -26.02 -36.80
N PRO A 46 18.40 -25.09 -37.34
CA PRO A 46 19.33 -25.56 -38.36
C PRO A 46 20.76 -24.97 -38.25
N ALA A 47 21.69 -25.81 -38.72
CA ALA A 47 22.94 -25.52 -39.43
C ALA A 47 24.04 -24.73 -38.70
N GLU A 48 25.07 -25.49 -38.29
CA GLU A 48 26.39 -24.99 -37.88
C GLU A 48 27.08 -24.26 -39.04
N MET A 49 27.00 -22.93 -39.02
CA MET A 49 27.91 -22.06 -39.74
C MET A 49 29.04 -21.71 -38.75
N HIS A 50 30.29 -22.06 -39.09
CA HIS A 50 31.49 -21.66 -38.35
C HIS A 50 31.74 -20.14 -38.46
N GLY A 51 30.86 -19.36 -37.83
CA GLY A 51 30.99 -17.93 -37.62
C GLY A 51 30.92 -17.68 -36.12
N ARG A 52 31.92 -16.96 -35.60
CA ARG A 52 31.97 -16.42 -34.23
C ARG A 52 30.56 -16.01 -33.78
N LEU A 53 29.97 -16.76 -32.84
CA LEU A 53 28.67 -16.41 -32.24
C LEU A 53 28.73 -14.92 -31.85
N PRO A 54 27.69 -14.11 -32.14
CA PRO A 54 27.65 -12.74 -31.66
C PRO A 54 27.85 -12.82 -30.15
N ALA A 55 28.89 -12.15 -29.65
CA ALA A 55 29.17 -12.13 -28.22
C ALA A 55 27.90 -11.65 -27.52
N GLU A 56 27.30 -12.50 -26.69
CA GLU A 56 26.12 -12.13 -25.93
C GLU A 56 26.44 -10.85 -25.15
N HIS A 57 25.54 -9.87 -25.20
CA HIS A 57 25.72 -8.62 -24.48
C HIS A 57 26.01 -8.93 -23.00
N PRO A 58 27.01 -8.29 -22.36
CA PRO A 58 27.39 -8.63 -20.98
C PRO A 58 26.24 -8.47 -19.97
N ASP A 59 25.26 -7.62 -20.29
CA ASP A 59 24.03 -7.41 -19.52
C ASP A 59 22.76 -8.06 -20.13
N ALA A 60 22.91 -9.07 -21.00
CA ALA A 60 21.77 -9.75 -21.64
C ALA A 60 20.75 -10.33 -20.64
N LYS A 61 21.18 -10.68 -19.42
CA LYS A 61 20.27 -11.09 -18.34
C LYS A 61 19.45 -9.92 -17.80
N LEU A 62 20.06 -8.75 -17.61
CA LEU A 62 19.35 -7.55 -17.15
C LEU A 62 18.32 -7.08 -18.17
N PHE A 63 18.63 -7.14 -19.47
CA PHE A 63 17.63 -6.82 -20.50
C PHE A 63 16.43 -7.75 -20.49
N ARG A 64 16.65 -9.06 -20.30
CA ARG A 64 15.55 -10.04 -20.15
C ARG A 64 14.70 -9.74 -18.92
N LEU A 65 15.34 -9.44 -17.79
CA LEU A 65 14.65 -9.08 -16.56
C LEU A 65 13.89 -7.74 -16.68
N ASP A 66 14.41 -6.76 -17.42
CA ASP A 66 13.72 -5.48 -17.66
C ASP A 66 12.42 -5.68 -18.44
N LEU A 67 12.42 -6.61 -19.41
CA LEU A 67 11.22 -7.02 -20.14
C LEU A 67 10.23 -7.76 -19.20
N GLU A 68 10.71 -8.73 -18.41
CA GLU A 68 9.89 -9.42 -17.39
C GLU A 68 9.26 -8.40 -16.41
N MET A 69 10.01 -7.39 -15.98
CA MET A 69 9.55 -6.33 -15.08
C MET A 69 8.48 -5.46 -15.73
N ALA A 70 8.64 -5.10 -17.01
CA ALA A 70 7.63 -4.34 -17.75
C ALA A 70 6.32 -5.12 -17.89
N GLU A 71 6.39 -6.42 -18.16
CA GLU A 71 5.19 -7.28 -18.21
C GLU A 71 4.53 -7.42 -16.84
N ALA A 72 5.29 -7.65 -15.77
CA ALA A 72 4.77 -7.75 -14.41
C ALA A 72 4.10 -6.44 -13.96
N GLN A 73 4.70 -5.30 -14.32
CA GLN A 73 4.12 -3.98 -14.07
C GLN A 73 2.77 -3.80 -14.79
N ALA A 74 2.67 -4.20 -16.06
CA ALA A 74 1.42 -4.13 -16.80
C ALA A 74 0.32 -4.99 -16.14
N ARG A 75 0.65 -6.23 -15.72
CA ARG A 75 -0.29 -7.10 -14.99
C ARG A 75 -0.70 -6.50 -13.64
N LYS A 76 0.22 -5.84 -12.93
CA LYS A 76 -0.05 -5.13 -11.67
C LYS A 76 -1.04 -3.99 -11.89
N GLU A 77 -0.86 -3.19 -12.93
CA GLU A 77 -1.75 -2.08 -13.28
C GLU A 77 -3.15 -2.57 -13.68
N GLU A 78 -3.23 -3.67 -14.43
CA GLU A 78 -4.51 -4.32 -14.74
C GLU A 78 -5.23 -4.80 -13.46
N ALA A 79 -4.50 -5.43 -12.53
CA ALA A 79 -5.08 -5.86 -11.25
C ALA A 79 -5.52 -4.67 -10.38
N LEU A 80 -4.75 -3.58 -10.35
CA LEU A 80 -5.11 -2.34 -9.66
C LEU A 80 -6.40 -1.73 -10.21
N LYS A 81 -6.57 -1.75 -11.53
CA LYS A 81 -7.80 -1.29 -12.18
C LYS A 81 -9.00 -2.11 -11.72
N VAL A 82 -8.88 -3.44 -11.72
CA VAL A 82 -9.95 -4.34 -11.24
C VAL A 82 -10.26 -4.10 -9.76
N GLU A 83 -9.24 -3.98 -8.91
CA GLU A 83 -9.40 -3.64 -7.49
C GLU A 83 -10.15 -2.31 -7.32
N SER A 84 -9.73 -1.26 -8.01
CA SER A 84 -10.33 0.08 -7.93
C SER A 84 -11.79 0.11 -8.39
N GLU A 85 -12.10 -0.57 -9.50
CA GLU A 85 -13.47 -0.71 -10.00
C GLU A 85 -14.35 -1.51 -9.01
N THR A 86 -13.79 -2.57 -8.41
CA THR A 86 -14.48 -3.39 -7.42
C THR A 86 -14.73 -2.60 -6.14
N TYR A 87 -13.73 -1.84 -5.68
CA TYR A 87 -13.84 -0.94 -4.53
C TYR A 87 -14.95 0.08 -4.76
N SER A 88 -14.99 0.71 -5.95
CA SER A 88 -16.00 1.71 -6.28
C SER A 88 -17.41 1.13 -6.18
N LYS A 89 -17.64 -0.07 -6.74
CA LYS A 89 -18.92 -0.77 -6.64
C LYS A 89 -19.29 -1.15 -5.20
N CYS A 90 -18.32 -1.62 -4.41
CA CYS A 90 -18.57 -1.93 -3.00
C CYS A 90 -18.89 -0.68 -2.20
N ARG A 91 -18.19 0.43 -2.48
CA ARG A 91 -18.35 1.71 -1.80
C ARG A 91 -19.73 2.32 -1.98
N GLU A 92 -20.34 2.15 -3.16
CA GLU A 92 -21.73 2.56 -3.41
C GLU A 92 -22.74 1.87 -2.49
N LEU A 93 -22.40 0.68 -1.97
CA LEU A 93 -23.24 -0.11 -1.07
C LEU A 93 -22.90 0.12 0.41
N HIS A 94 -21.81 0.83 0.71
CA HIS A 94 -21.40 1.05 2.10
C HIS A 94 -22.46 1.82 2.88
N PRO A 95 -22.71 1.47 4.16
CA PRO A 95 -23.56 2.28 5.01
C PRO A 95 -23.00 3.71 5.11
N PRO A 96 -23.86 4.73 5.29
CA PRO A 96 -23.45 6.11 5.46
C PRO A 96 -22.33 6.25 6.49
N GLU A 97 -21.39 7.16 6.24
CA GLU A 97 -20.36 7.47 7.23
C GLU A 97 -21.03 7.98 8.50
N MET A 98 -20.63 7.38 9.62
CA MET A 98 -21.01 7.89 10.92
C MET A 98 -20.24 9.20 11.15
N GLY A 99 -20.95 10.23 11.61
CA GLY A 99 -20.31 11.46 12.06
C GLY A 99 -19.36 11.20 13.23
N GLU A 100 -18.50 12.17 13.52
CA GLU A 100 -17.65 12.10 14.71
C GLU A 100 -18.52 12.01 15.98
N TRP A 101 -18.04 11.25 16.98
CA TRP A 101 -18.67 11.28 18.29
C TRP A 101 -18.67 12.70 18.84
N GLN A 102 -19.86 13.21 19.12
CA GLN A 102 -20.03 14.48 19.79
C GLN A 102 -20.04 14.27 21.29
N ASP A 103 -19.28 15.10 21.98
CA ASP A 103 -19.27 15.08 23.43
C ASP A 103 -20.64 15.51 23.98
N LEU A 104 -20.97 15.02 25.17
CA LEU A 104 -22.16 15.51 25.86
C LEU A 104 -21.91 16.95 26.31
N GLU A 105 -22.94 17.79 26.17
CA GLU A 105 -22.88 19.14 26.72
C GLU A 105 -22.72 19.06 28.24
N MET A 106 -21.68 19.71 28.77
CA MET A 106 -21.39 19.69 30.19
C MET A 106 -22.35 20.63 30.93
N PRO A 107 -23.10 20.14 31.93
CA PRO A 107 -23.93 21.00 32.77
C PRO A 107 -23.10 22.08 33.47
N ALA A 108 -23.69 23.27 33.64
CA ALA A 108 -22.96 24.44 34.16
C ALA A 108 -22.45 24.24 35.59
N ASP A 109 -23.19 23.52 36.43
CA ASP A 109 -22.83 23.13 37.79
C ASP A 109 -21.65 22.14 37.80
N VAL A 110 -21.67 21.15 36.91
CA VAL A 110 -20.55 20.21 36.72
C VAL A 110 -19.30 20.94 36.23
N LEU A 111 -19.43 21.83 35.24
CA LEU A 111 -18.33 22.65 34.75
C LEU A 111 -17.74 23.53 35.85
N THR A 112 -18.60 24.16 36.66
CA THR A 112 -18.19 24.98 37.80
C THR A 112 -17.37 24.16 38.80
N TYR A 113 -17.84 22.95 39.14
CA TYR A 113 -17.14 22.06 40.06
C TYR A 113 -15.77 21.62 39.50
N VAL A 114 -15.73 21.12 38.27
CA VAL A 114 -14.50 20.63 37.62
C VAL A 114 -13.47 21.75 37.50
N THR A 115 -13.90 22.98 37.21
CA THR A 115 -13.01 24.14 37.12
C THR A 115 -12.46 24.55 38.49
N ALA A 116 -13.28 24.48 39.55
CA ALA A 116 -12.85 24.80 40.91
C ALA A 116 -11.93 23.72 41.53
N GLN A 117 -12.04 22.47 41.09
CA GLN A 117 -11.29 21.34 41.64
C GLN A 117 -10.73 20.39 40.55
N PRO A 118 -9.81 20.85 39.68
CA PRO A 118 -9.34 20.07 38.53
C PRO A 118 -8.54 18.79 38.90
N PHE A 119 -8.13 18.66 40.15
CA PHE A 119 -7.38 17.50 40.68
C PHE A 119 -8.14 16.78 41.80
N ALA A 120 -9.46 16.96 41.88
CA ALA A 120 -10.28 16.20 42.82
C ALA A 120 -10.12 14.69 42.56
N ASN A 121 -10.09 13.92 43.64
CA ASN A 121 -10.13 12.46 43.53
C ASN A 121 -11.53 12.07 43.03
N PRO A 122 -11.68 11.35 41.91
CA PRO A 122 -12.99 11.00 41.35
C PRO A 122 -13.93 10.25 42.31
N LYS A 123 -13.37 9.60 43.35
CA LYS A 123 -14.16 8.93 44.40
C LYS A 123 -14.89 9.92 45.32
N ASN A 124 -14.40 11.14 45.41
CA ASN A 124 -14.93 12.21 46.26
C ASN A 124 -15.82 13.18 45.48
N ASP A 125 -15.94 13.01 44.16
CA ASP A 125 -16.79 13.86 43.33
C ASP A 125 -18.26 13.80 43.78
N PRO A 126 -19.01 14.91 43.69
CA PRO A 126 -20.46 14.91 43.84
C PRO A 126 -21.14 13.90 42.91
N GLU A 127 -22.34 13.48 43.29
CA GLU A 127 -23.09 12.46 42.54
C GLU A 127 -23.37 12.91 41.10
N GLU A 128 -23.70 14.18 40.91
CA GLU A 128 -24.01 14.80 39.62
C GLU A 128 -22.80 14.78 38.68
N VAL A 129 -21.60 15.04 39.21
CA VAL A 129 -20.34 15.03 38.45
C VAL A 129 -20.00 13.59 38.04
N ARG A 130 -20.14 12.62 38.95
CA ARG A 130 -19.93 11.20 38.62
C ARG A 130 -20.93 10.70 37.59
N ALA A 131 -22.20 11.06 37.73
CA ALA A 131 -23.27 10.70 36.80
C ALA A 131 -22.98 11.26 35.39
N TYR A 132 -22.53 12.51 35.29
CA TYR A 132 -22.12 13.10 34.01
C TYR A 132 -20.97 12.33 33.35
N TRP A 133 -19.88 12.05 34.08
CA TRP A 133 -18.74 11.31 33.51
C TRP A 133 -19.10 9.88 33.11
N GLN A 134 -19.97 9.23 33.88
CA GLN A 134 -20.49 7.90 33.55
C GLN A 134 -21.35 7.93 32.29
N ALA A 135 -22.29 8.88 32.18
CA ALA A 135 -23.12 9.07 30.98
C ALA A 135 -22.27 9.36 29.74
N ARG A 136 -21.24 10.20 29.87
CA ARG A 136 -20.28 10.49 28.79
C ARG A 136 -19.53 9.24 28.34
N LYS A 137 -19.06 8.42 29.29
CA LYS A 137 -18.39 7.15 29.00
C LYS A 137 -19.31 6.17 28.29
N GLU A 138 -20.56 6.05 28.73
CA GLU A 138 -21.58 5.18 28.13
C GLU A 138 -21.94 5.63 26.71
N SER A 139 -22.14 6.94 26.50
CA SER A 139 -22.38 7.53 25.18
C SER A 139 -21.22 7.22 24.22
N ARG A 140 -19.97 7.42 24.66
CA ARG A 140 -18.79 7.09 23.86
C ARG A 140 -18.72 5.61 23.52
N LYS A 141 -19.02 4.73 24.48
CA LYS A 141 -19.04 3.28 24.27
C LYS A 141 -20.14 2.87 23.29
N ALA A 142 -21.32 3.45 23.39
CA ALA A 142 -22.43 3.19 22.47
C ALA A 142 -22.08 3.63 21.05
N HIS A 143 -21.46 4.80 20.88
CA HIS A 143 -20.98 5.26 19.58
C HIS A 143 -19.90 4.33 19.01
N GLN A 144 -18.95 3.87 19.83
CA GLN A 144 -17.93 2.90 19.42
C GLN A 144 -18.56 1.58 18.95
N ALA A 145 -19.54 1.04 19.68
CA ALA A 145 -20.24 -0.18 19.29
C ALA A 145 -20.99 -0.01 17.95
N LEU A 146 -21.60 1.15 17.71
CA LEU A 146 -22.23 1.44 16.41
C LEU A 146 -21.19 1.53 15.29
N GLN A 147 -20.03 2.13 15.57
CA GLN A 147 -18.93 2.22 14.61
C GLN A 147 -18.38 0.84 14.26
N GLU A 148 -18.22 -0.05 15.24
CA GLU A 148 -17.80 -1.43 15.05
C GLU A 148 -18.81 -2.21 14.19
N ALA A 149 -20.10 -2.14 14.53
CA ALA A 149 -21.16 -2.79 13.76
C ALA A 149 -21.20 -2.29 12.30
N ARG A 150 -20.97 -0.99 12.08
CA ARG A 150 -20.84 -0.41 10.74
C ARG A 150 -19.63 -0.99 9.99
N LEU A 151 -18.47 -1.08 10.64
CA LEU A 151 -17.27 -1.63 10.02
C LEU A 151 -17.45 -3.09 9.64
N GLU A 152 -18.08 -3.90 10.50
CA GLU A 152 -18.44 -5.29 10.18
C GLU A 152 -19.33 -5.39 8.94
N GLN A 153 -20.31 -4.47 8.81
CA GLN A 153 -21.15 -4.41 7.63
C GLN A 153 -20.36 -4.03 6.36
N VAL A 154 -19.46 -3.04 6.45
CA VAL A 154 -18.56 -2.64 5.36
C VAL A 154 -17.68 -3.83 4.93
N GLU A 155 -17.09 -4.54 5.88
CA GLU A 155 -16.27 -5.72 5.61
C GLU A 155 -17.07 -6.84 4.95
N ALA A 156 -18.31 -7.07 5.40
CA ALA A 156 -19.20 -8.05 4.79
C ALA A 156 -19.52 -7.68 3.33
N ILE A 157 -19.82 -6.40 3.06
CA ILE A 157 -20.06 -5.90 1.70
C ILE A 157 -18.81 -6.09 0.83
N ASN A 158 -17.64 -5.68 1.33
CA ASN A 158 -16.37 -5.83 0.60
C ASN A 158 -16.07 -7.29 0.27
N ARG A 159 -16.33 -8.21 1.21
CA ARG A 159 -16.13 -9.65 1.00
C ARG A 159 -17.11 -10.19 -0.05
N GLN A 160 -18.39 -9.85 0.05
CA GLN A 160 -19.42 -10.30 -0.89
C GLN A 160 -19.22 -9.71 -2.29
N GLY A 161 -18.79 -8.45 -2.37
CA GLY A 161 -18.48 -7.76 -3.63
C GLY A 161 -17.16 -8.18 -4.27
N GLY A 162 -16.39 -9.07 -3.64
CA GLY A 162 -15.14 -9.59 -4.17
C GLY A 162 -13.93 -8.68 -3.99
N LEU A 163 -14.04 -7.58 -3.25
CA LEU A 163 -12.94 -6.64 -3.02
C LEU A 163 -11.75 -7.33 -2.37
N THR A 164 -11.98 -8.18 -1.35
CA THR A 164 -10.89 -8.92 -0.70
C THR A 164 -10.11 -9.79 -1.68
N ALA A 165 -10.79 -10.43 -2.64
CA ALA A 165 -10.12 -11.24 -3.65
C ALA A 165 -9.34 -10.37 -4.66
N ALA A 166 -9.89 -9.21 -5.04
CA ALA A 166 -9.23 -8.27 -5.93
C ALA A 166 -7.99 -7.64 -5.27
N GLU A 167 -8.05 -7.26 -4.00
CA GLU A 167 -6.91 -6.79 -3.19
C GLU A 167 -5.80 -7.84 -3.16
N LEU A 168 -6.13 -9.09 -2.84
CA LEU A 168 -5.15 -10.19 -2.82
C LEU A 168 -4.54 -10.46 -4.20
N ALA A 169 -5.32 -10.34 -5.27
CA ALA A 169 -4.81 -10.49 -6.63
C ALA A 169 -3.83 -9.37 -6.99
N TYR A 170 -4.14 -8.12 -6.65
CA TYR A 170 -3.23 -6.99 -6.82
C TYR A 170 -1.96 -7.15 -5.98
N GLU A 171 -2.07 -7.51 -4.70
CA GLU A 171 -0.92 -7.77 -3.82
C GLU A 171 -0.01 -8.87 -4.39
N ALA A 172 -0.58 -9.94 -4.95
CA ALA A 172 0.21 -11.00 -5.58
C ALA A 172 0.98 -10.49 -6.82
N ARG A 173 0.40 -9.59 -7.62
CA ARG A 173 1.11 -8.96 -8.75
C ARG A 173 2.17 -7.98 -8.30
N PHE A 174 1.92 -7.26 -7.21
CA PHE A 174 2.91 -6.39 -6.59
C PHE A 174 4.12 -7.20 -6.11
N GLU A 175 3.89 -8.34 -5.46
CA GLU A 175 4.96 -9.25 -5.01
C GLU A 175 5.76 -9.83 -6.19
N GLU A 176 5.09 -10.23 -7.27
CA GLU A 176 5.75 -10.68 -8.51
C GLU A 176 6.72 -9.62 -9.04
N ALA A 177 6.28 -8.37 -9.15
CA ALA A 177 7.12 -7.26 -9.59
C ALA A 177 8.30 -7.01 -8.61
N TRP A 178 8.07 -7.13 -7.31
CA TRP A 178 9.09 -6.97 -6.29
C TRP A 178 10.19 -8.03 -6.40
N GLU A 179 9.83 -9.31 -6.57
CA GLU A 179 10.79 -10.40 -6.73
C GLU A 179 11.61 -10.30 -8.02
N ILE A 180 11.01 -9.80 -9.11
CA ILE A 180 11.76 -9.48 -10.34
C ILE A 180 12.74 -8.34 -10.07
N GLY A 181 12.32 -7.29 -9.35
CA GLY A 181 13.19 -6.18 -9.00
C GLY A 181 14.40 -6.60 -8.16
N LYS A 182 14.22 -7.48 -7.18
CA LYS A 182 15.33 -8.10 -6.44
C LYS A 182 16.30 -8.82 -7.37
N ARG A 183 15.79 -9.66 -8.29
CA ARG A 183 16.63 -10.35 -9.29
C ARG A 183 17.42 -9.37 -10.17
N ILE A 184 16.85 -8.20 -10.48
CA ILE A 184 17.53 -7.12 -11.20
C ILE A 184 18.66 -6.53 -10.35
N PHE A 185 18.39 -6.18 -9.09
CA PHE A 185 19.39 -5.61 -8.19
C PHE A 185 20.52 -6.60 -7.87
N ASP A 186 20.22 -7.88 -7.71
CA ASP A 186 21.22 -8.93 -7.47
C ASP A 186 22.07 -9.24 -8.71
N THR A 187 21.57 -8.93 -9.92
CA THR A 187 22.30 -9.21 -11.15
C THR A 187 23.34 -8.11 -11.40
N PRO A 188 24.64 -8.42 -11.50
CA PRO A 188 25.67 -7.42 -11.79
C PRO A 188 25.44 -6.68 -13.12
N ALA A 189 25.52 -5.35 -13.12
CA ALA A 189 25.56 -4.56 -14.35
C ALA A 189 27.00 -4.30 -14.79
N ASN A 190 27.31 -4.55 -16.06
CA ASN A 190 28.63 -4.37 -16.65
C ASN A 190 28.71 -3.15 -17.56
N THR A 191 27.57 -2.56 -17.90
CA THR A 191 27.46 -1.33 -18.69
C THR A 191 26.60 -0.28 -17.98
N LEU A 192 26.66 0.95 -18.49
CA LEU A 192 25.74 2.01 -18.06
C LEU A 192 24.27 1.65 -18.36
N ASP A 193 24.00 0.96 -19.47
CA ASP A 193 22.64 0.50 -19.79
C ASP A 193 22.11 -0.48 -18.75
N GLY A 194 22.96 -1.40 -18.27
CA GLY A 194 22.62 -2.29 -17.16
C GLY A 194 22.30 -1.53 -15.86
N MET A 195 23.06 -0.48 -15.55
CA MET A 195 22.78 0.37 -14.38
C MET A 195 21.48 1.18 -14.55
N MET A 196 21.19 1.65 -15.76
CA MET A 196 19.93 2.36 -16.07
C MET A 196 18.71 1.47 -15.88
N ILE A 197 18.82 0.15 -16.13
CA ILE A 197 17.75 -0.81 -15.82
C ILE A 197 17.47 -0.84 -14.31
N LYS A 198 18.51 -0.83 -13.47
CA LYS A 198 18.34 -0.81 -12.01
C LYS A 198 17.64 0.47 -11.54
N LEU A 199 18.01 1.64 -12.09
CA LEU A 199 17.33 2.90 -11.77
C LEU A 199 15.85 2.88 -12.16
N ARG A 200 15.52 2.45 -13.38
CA ARG A 200 14.11 2.33 -13.83
C ARG A 200 13.33 1.31 -13.01
N THR A 201 13.99 0.25 -12.56
CA THR A 201 13.36 -0.75 -11.68
C THR A 201 13.03 -0.15 -10.31
N ALA A 202 13.93 0.65 -9.74
CA ALA A 202 13.69 1.37 -8.50
C ALA A 202 12.48 2.31 -8.60
N ASP A 203 12.37 3.03 -9.72
CA ASP A 203 11.24 3.91 -10.02
C ASP A 203 9.91 3.13 -10.12
N ARG A 204 9.88 2.02 -10.86
CA ARG A 204 8.69 1.14 -10.98
C ARG A 204 8.24 0.51 -9.66
N LEU A 205 9.20 0.30 -8.74
CA LEU A 205 8.94 -0.19 -7.40
C LEU A 205 8.67 0.92 -6.38
N GLU A 206 8.65 2.18 -6.82
CA GLU A 206 8.44 3.36 -5.99
C GLU A 206 9.41 3.44 -4.79
N LEU A 207 10.65 2.98 -4.99
CA LEU A 207 11.67 3.01 -3.94
C LEU A 207 12.03 4.46 -3.60
N PRO A 208 11.95 4.88 -2.33
CA PRO A 208 12.29 6.25 -1.96
C PRO A 208 13.76 6.54 -2.25
N ILE A 209 14.03 7.60 -2.99
CA ILE A 209 15.40 8.00 -3.37
C ILE A 209 16.25 8.36 -2.13
N GLY A 210 15.59 8.81 -1.04
CA GLY A 210 16.25 9.15 0.23
C GLY A 210 16.27 8.04 1.29
N ALA A 211 15.83 6.82 0.96
CA ALA A 211 15.90 5.72 1.92
C ALA A 211 17.37 5.27 2.09
N GLU A 212 17.83 5.17 3.34
CA GLU A 212 19.19 4.68 3.67
C GLU A 212 19.42 3.26 3.12
N ASP A 213 18.36 2.46 3.03
CA ASP A 213 18.36 1.08 2.51
C ASP A 213 17.84 0.97 1.07
N ASN A 214 18.10 1.97 0.22
CA ASN A 214 17.71 1.86 -1.20
C ASN A 214 18.56 0.80 -1.92
N GLU A 215 18.01 -0.41 -2.04
CA GLU A 215 18.65 -1.59 -2.64
C GLU A 215 19.19 -1.31 -4.06
N ALA A 216 18.49 -0.48 -4.84
CA ALA A 216 18.93 -0.12 -6.18
C ALA A 216 20.21 0.73 -6.16
N LEU A 217 20.27 1.75 -5.28
CA LEU A 217 21.45 2.60 -5.14
C LEU A 217 22.65 1.81 -4.59
N ALA A 218 22.42 0.93 -3.61
CA ALA A 218 23.45 0.05 -3.08
C ALA A 218 24.01 -0.88 -4.16
N SER A 219 23.13 -1.46 -4.97
CA SER A 219 23.47 -2.34 -6.09
C SER A 219 24.28 -1.62 -7.18
N ILE A 220 23.85 -0.42 -7.59
CA ILE A 220 24.59 0.41 -8.58
C ILE A 220 25.96 0.81 -8.04
N ALA A 221 26.05 1.20 -6.77
CA ALA A 221 27.32 1.55 -6.15
C ALA A 221 28.30 0.36 -6.14
N ALA A 222 27.81 -0.87 -5.91
CA ALA A 222 28.62 -2.08 -5.99
C ALA A 222 29.12 -2.33 -7.41
N ASP A 223 28.27 -2.13 -8.43
CA ASP A 223 28.64 -2.27 -9.84
C ASP A 223 29.72 -1.25 -10.26
N ILE A 224 29.58 0.02 -9.85
CA ILE A 224 30.58 1.07 -10.11
C ILE A 224 31.92 0.68 -9.50
N LYS A 225 31.94 0.25 -8.23
CA LYS A 225 33.17 -0.20 -7.55
C LYS A 225 33.83 -1.36 -8.29
N ARG A 226 33.05 -2.33 -8.76
CA ARG A 226 33.57 -3.48 -9.51
C ARG A 226 34.19 -3.05 -10.85
N LEU A 227 33.53 -2.17 -11.60
CA LEU A 227 34.04 -1.71 -12.89
C LEU A 227 35.31 -0.87 -12.75
N VAL A 228 35.40 -0.04 -11.70
CA VAL A 228 36.60 0.75 -11.41
C VAL A 228 37.74 -0.13 -10.89
N GLY A 229 37.44 -1.13 -10.05
CA GLY A 229 38.43 -2.04 -9.46
C GLY A 229 38.92 -3.16 -10.38
N GLY A 230 38.16 -3.51 -11.42
CA GLY A 230 38.54 -4.51 -12.43
C GLY A 230 39.47 -3.98 -13.54
N ALA A 231 39.87 -2.71 -13.50
CA ALA A 231 40.74 -2.06 -14.47
C ALA A 231 42.24 -2.11 -14.10
N SER A 232 42.66 -3.06 -13.25
CA SER A 232 44.05 -3.25 -12.79
C SER A 232 44.68 -4.51 -13.38
#